data_AF-A0A7S2XPL0-F1
#
_entry.id   AF-A0A7S2XPL0-F1
#
_cell.length_a   1.000
_cell.length_b   1.000
_cell.length_c   1.000
_cell.angle_alpha   90.00
_cell.angle_beta   90.00
_cell.angle_gamma   90.00
#
_symmetry.space_group_name_H-M   'P 1'
#
loop_
_entity.id
_entity.type
_entity.pdbx_description
1 polymer ?
#
loop_
_entity_poly.entity_id
_entity_poly.type
_entity_poly.pdbx_seq_one_letter_code
_entity_poly.pdbx_strand_id
1 'polypeptide(L)'
;MVPAIIEAISDEAGAIPPAVMCLAFEVKLDDMVHHPLLSLLNAFSIYINPYKQLELVSKAYDVFRQSLGLLVVPGKANLSIPFKEKGCKQFEDEAWYRALVFPKEMNESQDSLIVTVQVKATAKKKMHCKSLCTGVNMTGCYFHPSAANHPLIDRAFVAVHPNGGNCLVLAQDKVNATTFSKAVTDLNEAAALLAAKTGIRDVLVVVNVIGASDKTKSQDQLNFPYILVRSIEVDDFYSINFAPMVRHARERALLSK
;
A
#
# COMPACT_ATOMS: atom_id res chain seq x y z
N MET A 1 10.34 -18.57 -22.05
CA MET A 1 9.22 -19.52 -22.06
C MET A 1 8.25 -19.04 -21.00
N VAL A 2 7.10 -18.49 -21.39
CA VAL A 2 6.04 -18.16 -20.43
C VAL A 2 5.44 -19.51 -20.02
N PRO A 3 5.48 -19.92 -18.73
CA PRO A 3 4.95 -21.21 -18.31
C PRO A 3 3.48 -21.36 -18.74
N ALA A 4 3.08 -22.51 -19.28
CA ALA A 4 1.72 -22.75 -19.80
C ALA A 4 0.60 -22.43 -18.78
N ILE A 5 0.91 -22.49 -17.48
CA ILE A 5 0.00 -22.09 -16.38
C ILE A 5 -0.32 -20.58 -16.43
N ILE A 6 0.64 -19.74 -16.82
CA ILE A 6 0.48 -18.28 -16.89
C ILE A 6 -0.43 -17.86 -18.06
N GLU A 7 -0.34 -18.58 -19.18
CA GLU A 7 -1.16 -18.34 -20.37
C GLU A 7 -2.63 -18.66 -20.09
N ALA A 8 -2.91 -19.83 -19.49
CA ALA A 8 -4.26 -20.24 -19.11
C ALA A 8 -4.96 -19.23 -18.15
N ILE A 9 -4.21 -18.66 -17.19
CA ILE A 9 -4.73 -17.65 -16.25
C ILE A 9 -5.06 -16.33 -16.97
N SER A 10 -4.30 -15.99 -18.01
CA SER A 10 -4.54 -14.79 -18.82
C SER A 10 -5.79 -14.96 -19.69
N ASP A 11 -6.05 -16.18 -20.17
CA ASP A 11 -7.21 -16.51 -21.01
C ASP A 11 -8.53 -16.55 -20.22
N GLU A 12 -8.50 -16.88 -18.93
CA GLU A 12 -9.69 -16.90 -18.05
C GLU A 12 -10.11 -15.50 -17.57
N ALA A 13 -9.20 -14.53 -17.58
CA ALA A 13 -9.46 -13.17 -17.10
C ALA A 13 -9.91 -12.28 -18.26
N GLY A 14 -11.14 -11.74 -18.20
CA GLY A 14 -11.70 -10.77 -19.15
C GLY A 14 -11.00 -9.39 -19.11
N ALA A 15 -9.69 -9.35 -19.26
CA ALA A 15 -8.89 -8.14 -19.21
C ALA A 15 -9.13 -7.29 -20.47
N ILE A 16 -9.51 -6.03 -20.26
CA ILE A 16 -9.62 -5.06 -21.34
C ILE A 16 -8.20 -4.79 -21.89
N PRO A 17 -7.96 -4.84 -23.23
CA PRO A 17 -6.64 -4.57 -23.78
C PRO A 17 -6.11 -3.18 -23.37
N PRO A 18 -4.81 -3.02 -23.07
CA PRO A 18 -4.24 -1.72 -22.67
C PRO A 18 -4.57 -0.57 -23.64
N ALA A 19 -4.59 -0.84 -24.95
CA ALA A 19 -4.98 0.15 -25.96
C ALA A 19 -6.42 0.66 -25.76
N VAL A 20 -7.35 -0.21 -25.40
CA VAL A 20 -8.75 0.16 -25.11
C VAL A 20 -8.85 0.95 -23.81
N MET A 21 -8.04 0.62 -22.79
CA MET A 21 -7.96 1.44 -21.58
C MET A 21 -7.43 2.85 -21.89
N CYS A 22 -6.34 2.96 -22.65
CA CYS A 22 -5.78 4.26 -23.04
C CYS A 22 -6.79 5.11 -23.81
N LEU A 23 -7.56 4.50 -24.73
CA LEU A 23 -8.65 5.18 -25.43
C LEU A 23 -9.75 5.66 -24.46
N ALA A 24 -10.17 4.81 -23.53
CA ALA A 24 -11.22 5.14 -22.57
C ALA A 24 -10.85 6.28 -21.60
N PHE A 25 -9.55 6.42 -21.30
CA PHE A 25 -9.02 7.52 -20.48
C PHE A 25 -8.46 8.68 -21.31
N GLU A 26 -8.74 8.73 -22.61
CA GLU A 26 -8.31 9.78 -23.54
C GLU A 26 -6.79 10.06 -23.50
N VAL A 27 -6.00 9.03 -23.22
CA VAL A 27 -4.54 9.14 -23.11
C VAL A 27 -3.97 9.39 -24.51
N LYS A 28 -3.53 10.61 -24.76
CA LYS A 28 -2.82 10.95 -25.99
C LYS A 28 -1.43 10.33 -25.98
N LEU A 29 -1.05 9.70 -27.10
CA LEU A 29 0.26 9.08 -27.29
C LEU A 29 1.43 10.07 -27.16
N ASP A 30 1.16 11.38 -27.24
CA ASP A 30 2.20 12.40 -27.17
C ASP A 30 2.58 12.78 -25.71
N ASP A 31 1.73 12.44 -24.73
CA ASP A 31 1.97 12.63 -23.27
C ASP A 31 2.54 11.36 -22.60
N MET A 32 3.11 10.46 -23.40
CA MET A 32 3.42 9.08 -23.03
C MET A 32 4.38 8.87 -21.85
N VAL A 33 5.18 9.87 -21.50
CA VAL A 33 6.25 9.73 -20.50
C VAL A 33 5.71 9.92 -19.06
N HIS A 34 4.56 10.58 -18.89
CA HIS A 34 4.11 11.01 -17.55
C HIS A 34 2.66 10.64 -17.18
N HIS A 35 1.88 10.00 -18.07
CA HIS A 35 0.51 9.66 -17.74
C HIS A 35 0.42 8.51 -16.69
N PRO A 36 -0.30 8.67 -15.56
CA PRO A 36 -0.38 7.68 -14.49
C PRO A 36 -0.85 6.28 -14.92
N LEU A 37 -1.79 6.18 -15.85
CA LEU A 37 -2.22 4.90 -16.43
C LEU A 37 -1.06 4.16 -17.10
N LEU A 38 -0.21 4.87 -17.84
CA LEU A 38 0.94 4.27 -18.51
C LEU A 38 2.00 3.86 -17.52
N SER A 39 2.23 4.66 -16.46
CA SER A 39 3.10 4.25 -15.35
C SER A 39 2.63 2.96 -14.69
N LEU A 40 1.31 2.77 -14.52
CA LEU A 40 0.73 1.56 -13.96
C LEU A 40 0.91 0.35 -14.90
N LEU A 41 0.62 0.52 -16.19
CA LEU A 41 0.86 -0.54 -17.18
C LEU A 41 2.35 -0.90 -17.28
N ASN A 42 3.24 0.10 -17.22
CA ASN A 42 4.69 -0.09 -17.25
C ASN A 42 5.25 -0.71 -15.96
N ALA A 43 4.64 -0.44 -14.80
CA ALA A 43 5.03 -1.09 -13.54
C ALA A 43 4.91 -2.62 -13.64
N PHE A 44 4.01 -3.12 -14.48
CA PHE A 44 3.90 -4.54 -14.77
C PHE A 44 4.90 -5.04 -15.82
N SER A 45 5.28 -4.23 -16.81
CA SER A 45 6.22 -4.65 -17.86
C SER A 45 7.68 -4.66 -17.37
N ILE A 46 8.04 -3.81 -16.41
CA ILE A 46 9.39 -3.74 -15.84
C ILE A 46 9.59 -4.87 -14.82
N TYR A 47 10.17 -5.98 -15.28
CA TYR A 47 10.51 -7.09 -14.39
C TYR A 47 11.88 -6.91 -13.75
N ILE A 48 11.90 -6.50 -12.46
CA ILE A 48 13.11 -6.48 -11.62
C ILE A 48 13.12 -7.75 -10.73
N ASN A 49 12.12 -7.87 -9.86
CA ASN A 49 11.76 -9.09 -9.15
C ASN A 49 10.27 -9.01 -8.77
N PRO A 50 9.60 -10.15 -8.46
CA PRO A 50 8.16 -10.16 -8.22
C PRO A 50 7.71 -9.28 -7.05
N TYR A 51 8.50 -9.19 -5.98
CA TYR A 51 8.15 -8.38 -4.81
C TYR A 51 8.24 -6.88 -5.10
N LYS A 52 9.28 -6.45 -5.82
CA LYS A 52 9.42 -5.05 -6.23
C LYS A 52 8.39 -4.66 -7.28
N GLN A 53 7.99 -5.60 -8.15
CA GLN A 53 6.89 -5.38 -9.09
C GLN A 53 5.59 -5.07 -8.35
N LEU A 54 5.24 -5.83 -7.30
CA LEU A 54 4.03 -5.58 -6.49
C LEU A 54 4.02 -4.19 -5.81
N GLU A 55 5.18 -3.77 -5.30
CA GLU A 55 5.37 -2.45 -4.70
C GLU A 55 5.18 -1.32 -5.74
N LEU A 56 5.80 -1.46 -6.92
CA LEU A 56 5.67 -0.49 -8.02
C LEU A 56 4.25 -0.41 -8.57
N VAL A 57 3.58 -1.56 -8.71
CA VAL A 57 2.18 -1.64 -9.14
C VAL A 57 1.26 -0.96 -8.14
N SER A 58 1.43 -1.23 -6.85
CA SER A 58 0.60 -0.64 -5.80
C SER A 58 0.79 0.87 -5.74
N LYS A 59 2.04 1.33 -5.88
CA LYS A 59 2.34 2.76 -6.02
C LYS A 59 1.65 3.38 -7.23
N ALA A 60 1.83 2.79 -8.42
CA ALA A 60 1.29 3.36 -9.65
C ALA A 60 -0.24 3.36 -9.66
N TYR A 61 -0.86 2.38 -8.99
CA TYR A 61 -2.31 2.32 -8.81
C TYR A 61 -2.83 3.46 -7.95
N ASP A 62 -2.16 3.79 -6.83
CA ASP A 62 -2.55 4.92 -5.99
C ASP A 62 -2.42 6.26 -6.75
N VAL A 63 -1.33 6.47 -7.50
CA VAL A 63 -1.15 7.67 -8.33
C VAL A 63 -2.23 7.76 -9.41
N PHE A 64 -2.57 6.64 -10.05
CA PHE A 64 -3.65 6.60 -11.05
C PHE A 64 -5.03 6.91 -10.44
N ARG A 65 -5.34 6.37 -9.26
CA ARG A 65 -6.58 6.69 -8.55
C ARG A 65 -6.65 8.16 -8.17
N GLN A 66 -5.53 8.71 -7.72
CA GLN A 66 -5.40 10.12 -7.37
C GLN A 66 -5.64 11.03 -8.59
N SER A 67 -5.08 10.71 -9.75
CA SER A 67 -5.29 11.51 -10.99
C SER A 67 -6.74 11.50 -11.47
N LEU A 68 -7.51 10.49 -11.08
CA LEU A 68 -8.95 10.40 -11.37
C LEU A 68 -9.83 11.03 -10.28
N GLY A 69 -9.24 11.60 -9.23
CA GLY A 69 -9.98 12.16 -8.09
C GLY A 69 -10.76 11.12 -7.29
N LEU A 70 -10.33 9.85 -7.34
CA LEU A 70 -10.99 8.76 -6.61
C LEU A 70 -10.63 8.78 -5.12
N LEU A 71 -11.46 8.10 -4.33
CA LEU A 71 -11.24 7.93 -2.89
C LEU A 71 -10.04 7.01 -2.62
N VAL A 72 -9.37 7.22 -1.48
CA VAL A 72 -8.25 6.40 -1.03
C VAL A 72 -8.69 4.95 -0.82
N VAL A 73 -9.82 4.75 -0.15
CA VAL A 73 -10.40 3.43 0.09
C VAL A 73 -11.28 3.05 -1.10
N PRO A 74 -10.97 1.95 -1.83
CA PRO A 74 -11.86 1.45 -2.88
C PRO A 74 -13.23 1.07 -2.31
N GLY A 75 -14.30 1.33 -3.07
CA GLY A 75 -15.68 1.12 -2.59
C GLY A 75 -16.01 -0.32 -2.19
N LYS A 76 -15.36 -1.30 -2.82
CA LYS A 76 -15.52 -2.72 -2.50
C LYS A 76 -14.54 -3.23 -1.44
N ALA A 77 -13.49 -2.45 -1.11
CA ALA A 77 -12.48 -2.89 -0.16
C ALA A 77 -13.08 -3.03 1.24
N ASN A 78 -12.75 -4.15 1.89
CA ASN A 78 -13.12 -4.41 3.27
C ASN A 78 -12.23 -3.58 4.19
N LEU A 79 -12.85 -2.62 4.88
CA LEU A 79 -12.21 -1.78 5.89
C LEU A 79 -12.57 -2.33 7.27
N SER A 80 -11.55 -2.67 8.04
CA SER A 80 -11.69 -3.13 9.42
C SER A 80 -11.27 -2.04 10.39
N ILE A 81 -12.13 -1.72 11.36
CA ILE A 81 -11.81 -0.83 12.47
C ILE A 81 -11.63 -1.69 13.72
N PRO A 82 -10.42 -1.76 14.32
CA PRO A 82 -10.19 -2.53 15.53
C PRO A 82 -11.10 -2.07 16.65
N PHE A 83 -11.82 -3.02 17.26
CA PHE A 83 -12.57 -2.75 18.48
C PHE A 83 -11.60 -2.41 19.61
N LYS A 84 -11.88 -1.35 20.37
CA LYS A 84 -11.10 -1.01 21.55
C LYS A 84 -11.96 -0.97 22.80
N GLU A 85 -11.41 -1.51 23.88
CA GLU A 85 -11.99 -1.41 25.22
C GLU A 85 -12.11 0.05 25.69
N LYS A 86 -13.00 0.29 26.66
CA LYS A 86 -13.24 1.62 27.24
C LYS A 86 -11.92 2.27 27.73
N GLY A 87 -11.64 3.48 27.26
CA GLY A 87 -10.49 4.29 27.67
C GLY A 87 -9.36 4.40 26.64
N CYS A 88 -9.46 3.70 25.51
CA CYS A 88 -8.51 3.82 24.42
C CYS A 88 -8.91 4.91 23.39
N LYS A 89 -7.93 5.30 22.56
CA LYS A 89 -8.11 6.22 21.42
C LYS A 89 -9.33 5.84 20.58
N GLN A 90 -10.29 6.75 20.50
CA GLN A 90 -11.47 6.63 19.65
C GLN A 90 -11.03 6.86 18.19
N PHE A 91 -11.38 5.92 17.32
CA PHE A 91 -11.24 6.09 15.89
C PHE A 91 -12.52 6.70 15.31
N GLU A 92 -12.36 7.35 14.17
CA GLU A 92 -13.48 7.73 13.33
C GLU A 92 -14.21 6.48 12.82
N ASP A 93 -15.44 6.66 12.36
CA ASP A 93 -16.23 5.55 11.82
C ASP A 93 -15.79 5.14 10.41
N GLU A 94 -16.38 4.05 9.90
CA GLU A 94 -16.05 3.52 8.58
C GLU A 94 -16.35 4.53 7.45
N ALA A 95 -17.44 5.30 7.59
CA ALA A 95 -17.84 6.27 6.60
C ALA A 95 -16.81 7.40 6.47
N TRP A 96 -16.22 7.84 7.58
CA TRP A 96 -15.13 8.81 7.60
C TRP A 96 -13.92 8.31 6.81
N TYR A 97 -13.42 7.09 7.10
CA TYR A 97 -12.26 6.56 6.37
C TYR A 97 -12.56 6.34 4.89
N ARG A 98 -13.79 5.94 4.54
CA ARG A 98 -14.20 5.77 3.13
C ARG A 98 -14.27 7.09 2.36
N ALA A 99 -14.50 8.20 3.03
CA ALA A 99 -14.55 9.53 2.41
C ALA A 99 -13.15 10.17 2.22
N LEU A 100 -12.07 9.50 2.64
CA LEU A 100 -10.70 10.00 2.44
C LEU A 100 -10.37 10.15 0.95
N VAL A 101 -9.84 11.32 0.60
CA VAL A 101 -9.31 11.63 -0.74
C VAL A 101 -7.79 11.72 -0.70
N PHE A 102 -7.17 11.40 -1.84
CA PHE A 102 -5.75 11.70 -2.04
C PHE A 102 -5.53 13.21 -2.08
N PRO A 103 -4.34 13.71 -1.70
CA PRO A 103 -3.93 15.08 -2.00
C PRO A 103 -4.02 15.37 -3.50
N LYS A 104 -4.35 16.61 -3.86
CA LYS A 104 -4.39 17.07 -5.27
C LYS A 104 -3.05 16.90 -5.99
N GLU A 105 -1.95 16.98 -5.25
CA GLU A 105 -0.61 16.74 -5.74
C GLU A 105 0.11 15.80 -4.77
N MET A 106 0.81 14.81 -5.33
CA MET A 106 1.57 13.81 -4.57
C MET A 106 2.99 13.75 -5.13
N ASN A 107 3.86 14.62 -4.62
CA ASN A 107 5.26 14.64 -5.00
C ASN A 107 5.96 13.41 -4.39
N GLU A 108 6.51 12.56 -5.25
CA GLU A 108 7.24 11.38 -4.79
C GLU A 108 8.51 11.78 -4.02
N SER A 109 8.71 11.18 -2.85
CA SER A 109 9.95 11.25 -2.09
C SER A 109 10.49 9.84 -1.86
N GLN A 110 11.78 9.67 -2.11
CA GLN A 110 12.53 8.46 -1.76
C GLN A 110 13.15 8.52 -0.36
N ASP A 111 12.85 9.58 0.39
CA ASP A 111 13.37 9.76 1.73
C ASP A 111 12.79 8.71 2.67
N SER A 112 13.65 8.24 3.57
CA SER A 112 13.24 7.37 4.66
C SER A 112 12.50 8.16 5.73
N LEU A 113 11.28 7.75 6.07
CA LEU A 113 10.54 8.31 7.20
C LEU A 113 11.00 7.70 8.53
N ILE A 114 11.46 6.45 8.48
CA ILE A 114 11.87 5.68 9.65
C ILE A 114 13.24 5.07 9.36
N VAL A 115 14.15 5.16 10.33
CA VAL A 115 15.43 4.44 10.30
C VAL A 115 15.54 3.51 11.49
N THR A 116 16.05 2.31 11.25
CA THR A 116 16.41 1.39 12.32
C THR A 116 17.85 1.65 12.77
N VAL A 117 18.01 2.03 14.03
CA VAL A 117 19.28 2.31 14.67
C VAL A 117 19.64 1.15 15.60
N GLN A 118 20.85 0.60 15.45
CA GLN A 118 21.36 -0.40 16.38
C GLN A 118 21.89 0.29 17.64
N VAL A 119 21.33 -0.02 18.80
CA VAL A 119 21.85 0.49 20.07
C VAL A 119 22.64 -0.63 20.75
N LYS A 120 23.94 -0.40 20.98
CA LYS A 120 24.79 -1.30 21.77
C LYS A 120 24.45 -1.14 23.26
N ALA A 121 23.36 -1.76 23.70
CA ALA A 121 23.07 -1.91 25.12
C ALA A 121 23.37 -3.36 25.52
N THR A 122 24.53 -3.59 26.16
CA THR A 122 24.91 -4.79 26.95
C THR A 122 24.50 -6.16 26.35
N ALA A 123 25.47 -6.85 25.73
CA ALA A 123 25.45 -8.27 25.28
C ALA A 123 24.31 -8.73 24.34
N LYS A 124 23.21 -8.00 24.19
CA LYS A 124 22.14 -8.26 23.22
C LYS A 124 21.95 -7.04 22.33
N LYS A 125 22.23 -7.19 21.03
CA LYS A 125 21.94 -6.16 20.02
C LYS A 125 20.43 -5.91 20.01
N LYS A 126 19.96 -4.75 20.51
CA LYS A 126 18.57 -4.30 20.34
C LYS A 126 18.51 -3.32 19.17
N MET A 127 17.61 -3.58 18.24
CA MET A 127 17.28 -2.63 17.17
C MET A 127 16.21 -1.67 17.69
N HIS A 128 16.42 -0.38 17.51
CA HIS A 128 15.45 0.66 17.85
C HIS A 128 15.07 1.43 16.59
N CYS A 129 13.79 1.66 16.36
CA CYS A 129 13.33 2.50 15.25
C CYS A 129 13.25 3.96 15.69
N LYS A 130 13.69 4.87 14.82
CA LYS A 130 13.60 6.32 15.02
C LYS A 130 12.97 6.94 13.79
N SER A 131 11.99 7.82 13.99
CA SER A 131 11.41 8.60 12.89
C SER A 131 12.33 9.79 12.58
N LEU A 132 12.51 10.04 11.29
CA LEU A 132 13.25 11.18 10.75
C LEU A 132 12.34 12.39 10.47
N CYS A 133 11.02 12.27 10.71
CA CYS A 133 10.00 13.23 10.27
C CYS A 133 9.94 14.53 11.08
N THR A 134 10.93 14.84 11.92
CA THR A 134 10.93 16.11 12.68
C THR A 134 10.98 17.30 11.72
N GLY A 135 9.87 18.05 11.65
CA GLY A 135 9.73 19.22 10.78
C GLY A 135 9.42 18.91 9.31
N VAL A 136 9.20 17.65 8.94
CA VAL A 136 8.82 17.26 7.58
C VAL A 136 7.32 17.48 7.40
N ASN A 137 6.94 18.43 6.54
CA ASN A 137 5.56 18.53 6.09
C ASN A 137 5.26 17.34 5.17
N MET A 138 4.47 16.38 5.66
CA MET A 138 4.11 15.20 4.88
C MET A 138 2.94 15.45 3.92
N THR A 139 2.25 16.58 4.04
CA THR A 139 1.12 16.92 3.16
C THR A 139 1.62 17.16 1.74
N GLY A 140 1.02 16.47 0.77
CA GLY A 140 1.42 16.54 -0.64
C GLY A 140 2.68 15.75 -0.99
N CYS A 141 3.25 15.00 -0.04
CA CYS A 141 4.35 14.09 -0.28
C CYS A 141 3.87 12.63 -0.30
N TYR A 142 4.42 11.87 -1.23
CA TYR A 142 4.21 10.43 -1.34
C TYR A 142 5.54 9.72 -1.13
N PHE A 143 5.71 9.17 0.06
CA PHE A 143 6.95 8.53 0.46
C PHE A 143 6.95 7.08 -0.03
N HIS A 144 7.99 6.76 -0.78
CA HIS A 144 8.29 5.42 -1.29
C HIS A 144 9.81 5.23 -1.20
N PRO A 145 10.32 4.96 0.01
CA PRO A 145 11.76 4.98 0.28
C PRO A 145 12.50 3.92 -0.52
N SER A 146 13.67 4.31 -1.05
CA SER A 146 14.55 3.41 -1.80
C SER A 146 15.52 2.62 -0.90
N ALA A 147 15.58 2.97 0.38
CA ALA A 147 16.59 2.47 1.31
C ALA A 147 16.27 1.04 1.83
N ALA A 148 17.23 0.12 1.71
CA ALA A 148 17.09 -1.28 2.14
C ALA A 148 16.93 -1.46 3.67
N ASN A 149 17.29 -0.44 4.45
CA ASN A 149 17.21 -0.37 5.92
C ASN A 149 15.95 0.36 6.41
N HIS A 150 14.92 0.51 5.57
CA HIS A 150 13.59 1.01 5.91
C HIS A 150 12.59 -0.15 6.02
N PRO A 151 12.52 -0.89 7.15
CA PRO A 151 11.87 -2.19 7.14
C PRO A 151 10.37 -2.18 7.47
N LEU A 152 9.83 -1.09 8.01
CA LEU A 152 8.51 -1.17 8.67
C LEU A 152 7.33 -0.89 7.74
N ILE A 153 7.53 -0.08 6.70
CA ILE A 153 6.51 0.27 5.70
C ILE A 153 7.18 0.43 4.33
N ASP A 154 6.42 0.15 3.28
CA ASP A 154 6.85 0.33 1.89
C ASP A 154 6.47 1.72 1.37
N ARG A 155 5.32 2.24 1.79
CA ARG A 155 4.79 3.54 1.32
C ARG A 155 4.05 4.29 2.41
N ALA A 156 4.06 5.62 2.31
CA ALA A 156 3.26 6.48 3.17
C ALA A 156 2.84 7.77 2.48
N PHE A 157 1.67 8.29 2.82
CA PHE A 157 1.20 9.62 2.42
C PHE A 157 0.13 10.11 3.40
N VAL A 158 -0.21 11.39 3.33
CA VAL A 158 -1.31 11.98 4.11
C VAL A 158 -2.53 12.12 3.22
N ALA A 159 -3.61 11.40 3.55
CA ALA A 159 -4.93 11.57 2.95
C ALA A 159 -5.70 12.68 3.68
N VAL A 160 -6.66 13.29 2.98
CA VAL A 160 -7.47 14.39 3.50
C VAL A 160 -8.94 13.96 3.48
N HIS A 161 -9.66 14.24 4.55
CA HIS A 161 -11.10 14.08 4.62
C HIS A 161 -11.79 15.39 4.18
N PRO A 162 -12.95 15.37 3.50
CA PRO A 162 -13.66 16.57 3.06
C PRO A 162 -14.01 17.58 4.17
N ASN A 163 -14.06 17.15 5.43
CA ASN A 163 -14.27 18.03 6.60
C ASN A 163 -12.98 18.71 7.12
N GLY A 164 -11.82 18.49 6.47
CA GLY A 164 -10.52 19.05 6.85
C GLY A 164 -9.67 18.16 7.76
N GLY A 165 -10.13 16.96 8.14
CA GLY A 165 -9.33 15.99 8.88
C GLY A 165 -8.21 15.38 8.03
N ASN A 166 -7.07 15.07 8.66
CA ASN A 166 -5.94 14.42 8.00
C ASN A 166 -5.79 12.98 8.50
N CYS A 167 -5.47 12.05 7.59
CA CYS A 167 -5.20 10.66 7.91
C CYS A 167 -3.83 10.25 7.33
N LEU A 168 -2.97 9.68 8.16
CA LEU A 168 -1.73 9.08 7.71
C LEU A 168 -2.03 7.69 7.14
N VAL A 169 -1.78 7.51 5.84
CA VAL A 169 -1.94 6.20 5.18
C VAL A 169 -0.57 5.54 5.10
N LEU A 170 -0.48 4.33 5.64
CA LEU A 170 0.74 3.52 5.64
C LEU A 170 0.47 2.20 4.91
N ALA A 171 1.36 1.81 4.00
CA ALA A 171 1.20 0.57 3.24
C ALA A 171 2.42 -0.35 3.36
N GLN A 172 2.15 -1.66 3.35
CA GLN A 172 3.14 -2.72 3.23
C GLN A 172 2.67 -3.70 2.15
N ASP A 173 3.33 -3.70 1.00
CA ASP A 173 2.86 -4.32 -0.24
C ASP A 173 3.42 -5.72 -0.49
N LYS A 174 4.49 -6.10 0.24
CA LYS A 174 5.23 -7.35 0.01
C LYS A 174 5.28 -8.26 1.23
N VAL A 175 4.17 -8.40 1.95
CA VAL A 175 4.10 -9.24 3.14
C VAL A 175 3.84 -10.69 2.77
N ASN A 176 4.73 -11.60 3.17
CA ASN A 176 4.46 -13.03 3.08
C ASN A 176 3.56 -13.48 4.25
N ALA A 177 2.64 -14.42 3.99
CA ALA A 177 1.78 -14.98 5.04
C ALA A 177 2.56 -15.51 6.25
N THR A 178 3.72 -16.14 6.03
CA THR A 178 4.60 -16.67 7.09
C THR A 178 5.24 -15.58 7.96
N THR A 179 5.38 -14.36 7.44
CA THR A 179 5.98 -13.21 8.14
C THR A 179 4.95 -12.17 8.55
N PHE A 180 3.65 -12.44 8.38
CA PHE A 180 2.61 -11.44 8.59
C PHE A 180 2.53 -10.95 10.04
N SER A 181 2.69 -11.84 11.03
CA SER A 181 2.75 -11.44 12.45
C SER A 181 3.84 -10.40 12.73
N LYS A 182 5.02 -10.57 12.12
CA LYS A 182 6.10 -9.58 12.21
C LYS A 182 5.70 -8.28 11.54
N ALA A 183 5.14 -8.34 10.33
CA ALA A 183 4.69 -7.15 9.61
C ALA A 183 3.62 -6.35 10.39
N VAL A 184 2.70 -7.03 11.11
CA VAL A 184 1.73 -6.37 11.99
C VAL A 184 2.41 -5.63 13.14
N THR A 185 3.41 -6.25 13.78
CA THR A 185 4.22 -5.61 14.82
C THR A 185 4.94 -4.37 14.28
N ASP A 186 5.61 -4.53 13.14
CA ASP A 186 6.38 -3.49 12.47
C ASP A 186 5.48 -2.31 12.06
N LEU A 187 4.29 -2.59 11.51
CA LEU A 187 3.31 -1.58 11.11
C LEU A 187 2.73 -0.81 12.30
N ASN A 188 2.42 -1.51 13.40
CA ASN A 188 1.95 -0.86 14.62
C ASN A 188 3.00 0.10 15.18
N GLU A 189 4.28 -0.32 15.19
CA GLU A 189 5.39 0.53 15.63
C GLU A 189 5.54 1.75 14.72
N ALA A 190 5.54 1.56 13.39
CA ALA A 190 5.62 2.65 12.42
C ALA A 190 4.47 3.65 12.56
N ALA A 191 3.23 3.15 12.63
CA ALA A 191 2.03 3.97 12.79
C ALA A 191 2.07 4.81 14.07
N ALA A 192 2.42 4.20 15.21
CA ALA A 192 2.53 4.92 16.48
C ALA A 192 3.62 6.00 16.43
N LEU A 193 4.79 5.65 15.87
CA LEU A 193 5.95 6.53 15.77
C LEU A 193 5.66 7.74 14.87
N LEU A 194 5.10 7.51 13.68
CA LEU A 194 4.81 8.56 12.72
C LEU A 194 3.65 9.43 13.19
N ALA A 195 2.56 8.85 13.71
CA ALA A 195 1.45 9.63 14.28
C ALA A 195 1.90 10.55 15.41
N ALA A 196 2.75 10.06 16.32
CA ALA A 196 3.31 10.86 17.41
C ALA A 196 4.21 12.01 16.92
N LYS A 197 4.90 11.81 15.78
CA LYS A 197 5.85 12.79 15.23
C LYS A 197 5.20 13.83 14.34
N THR A 198 4.20 13.45 13.56
CA THR A 198 3.46 14.36 12.67
C THR A 198 2.34 15.09 13.41
N GLY A 199 1.87 14.55 14.53
CA GLY A 199 0.68 15.03 15.23
C GLY A 199 -0.64 14.60 14.56
N ILE A 200 -0.57 13.87 13.45
CA ILE A 200 -1.75 13.31 12.77
C ILE A 200 -2.28 12.16 13.61
N ARG A 201 -3.52 12.30 14.07
CA ARG A 201 -4.15 11.30 14.94
C ARG A 201 -4.63 10.11 14.13
N ASP A 202 -5.27 10.30 13.00
CA ASP A 202 -5.85 9.20 12.25
C ASP A 202 -4.79 8.49 11.42
N VAL A 203 -4.82 7.15 11.47
CA VAL A 203 -3.92 6.30 10.68
C VAL A 203 -4.74 5.20 10.03
N LEU A 204 -4.55 5.01 8.74
CA LEU A 204 -5.09 3.89 7.97
C LEU A 204 -3.93 3.03 7.49
N VAL A 205 -4.01 1.72 7.73
CA VAL A 205 -2.98 0.77 7.33
C VAL A 205 -3.47 -0.09 6.17
N VAL A 206 -2.71 -0.19 5.09
CA VAL A 206 -3.00 -1.09 3.96
C VAL A 206 -1.96 -2.20 3.94
N VAL A 207 -2.40 -3.45 4.06
CA VAL A 207 -1.48 -4.60 4.07
C VAL A 207 -1.80 -5.55 2.95
N ASN A 208 -0.85 -5.72 2.04
CA ASN A 208 -0.92 -6.64 0.92
C ASN A 208 -0.22 -7.94 1.33
N VAL A 209 -0.99 -9.01 1.56
CA VAL A 209 -0.45 -10.27 2.08
C VAL A 209 -0.48 -11.35 1.01
N ILE A 210 0.71 -11.75 0.59
CA ILE A 210 0.96 -12.75 -0.44
C ILE A 210 0.85 -14.16 0.17
N GLY A 211 -0.03 -14.97 -0.40
CA GLY A 211 -0.28 -16.35 0.03
C GLY A 211 -1.08 -16.46 1.34
N ALA A 212 -1.70 -15.38 1.82
CA ALA A 212 -2.62 -15.44 2.94
C ALA A 212 -3.98 -15.99 2.49
N SER A 213 -4.60 -16.77 3.37
CA SER A 213 -5.97 -17.22 3.23
C SER A 213 -6.84 -16.58 4.34
N ASP A 214 -8.12 -16.94 4.34
CA ASP A 214 -9.06 -16.76 5.44
C ASP A 214 -8.52 -17.21 6.82
N LYS A 215 -7.60 -18.18 6.87
CA LYS A 215 -6.98 -18.71 8.09
C LYS A 215 -5.84 -17.86 8.63
N THR A 216 -5.37 -16.87 7.89
CA THR A 216 -4.39 -15.90 8.38
C THR A 216 -5.09 -15.02 9.42
N LYS A 217 -4.61 -15.05 10.69
CA LYS A 217 -5.26 -14.39 11.85
C LYS A 217 -4.47 -13.25 12.49
N SER A 218 -3.25 -12.96 12.04
CA SER A 218 -2.41 -11.96 12.72
C SER A 218 -2.95 -10.53 12.62
N GLN A 219 -3.88 -10.25 11.71
CA GLN A 219 -4.55 -8.94 11.56
C GLN A 219 -5.31 -8.50 12.83
N ASP A 220 -5.73 -9.44 13.68
CA ASP A 220 -6.45 -9.12 14.92
C ASP A 220 -5.56 -8.33 15.91
N GLN A 221 -4.25 -8.29 15.67
CA GLN A 221 -3.27 -7.54 16.47
C GLN A 221 -2.97 -6.14 15.89
N LEU A 222 -3.57 -5.74 14.76
CA LEU A 222 -3.43 -4.38 14.24
C LEU A 222 -4.18 -3.39 15.14
N ASN A 223 -3.46 -2.36 15.59
CA ASN A 223 -3.98 -1.38 16.55
C ASN A 223 -4.70 -0.19 15.89
N PHE A 224 -4.72 -0.14 14.55
CA PHE A 224 -5.22 0.96 13.73
C PHE A 224 -6.20 0.43 12.68
N PRO A 225 -7.14 1.24 12.19
CA PRO A 225 -7.98 0.91 11.03
C PRO A 225 -7.14 0.39 9.87
N TYR A 226 -7.62 -0.67 9.22
CA TYR A 226 -6.83 -1.35 8.20
C TYR A 226 -7.65 -1.93 7.07
N ILE A 227 -6.98 -2.05 5.92
CA ILE A 227 -7.44 -2.81 4.76
C ILE A 227 -6.46 -3.96 4.55
N LEU A 228 -7.00 -5.17 4.52
CA LEU A 228 -6.23 -6.37 4.24
C LEU A 228 -6.49 -6.83 2.81
N VAL A 229 -5.44 -6.88 1.99
CA VAL A 229 -5.53 -7.34 0.60
C VAL A 229 -4.87 -8.71 0.51
N ARG A 230 -5.61 -9.80 0.80
CA ARG A 230 -5.14 -11.19 0.56
C ARG A 230 -5.53 -11.60 -0.85
N SER A 231 -5.30 -12.86 -1.22
CA SER A 231 -5.63 -13.35 -2.57
C SER A 231 -7.11 -13.22 -2.91
N ILE A 232 -8.00 -13.36 -1.92
CA ILE A 232 -9.45 -13.27 -2.12
C ILE A 232 -9.94 -11.82 -2.21
N GLU A 233 -9.28 -10.86 -1.55
CA GLU A 233 -9.67 -9.42 -1.59
C GLU A 233 -9.01 -8.63 -2.73
N VAL A 234 -8.27 -9.27 -3.63
CA VAL A 234 -7.63 -8.54 -4.76
C VAL A 234 -8.67 -7.81 -5.61
N ASP A 235 -9.80 -8.47 -5.91
CA ASP A 235 -10.88 -7.90 -6.73
C ASP A 235 -11.69 -6.82 -6.00
N ASP A 236 -11.63 -6.81 -4.68
CA ASP A 236 -12.29 -5.82 -3.84
C ASP A 236 -11.47 -4.52 -3.77
N PHE A 237 -10.14 -4.64 -3.82
CA PHE A 237 -9.23 -3.51 -3.73
C PHE A 237 -8.85 -2.93 -5.10
N TYR A 238 -8.44 -3.79 -6.03
CA TYR A 238 -8.01 -3.38 -7.36
C TYR A 238 -9.21 -3.42 -8.32
N SER A 239 -9.24 -2.48 -9.27
CA SER A 239 -10.27 -2.50 -10.30
C SER A 239 -10.20 -3.79 -11.13
N ILE A 240 -11.31 -4.17 -11.77
CA ILE A 240 -11.42 -5.37 -12.62
C ILE A 240 -10.30 -5.49 -13.67
N ASN A 241 -9.77 -4.35 -14.13
CA ASN A 241 -8.74 -4.27 -15.14
C ASN A 241 -7.32 -4.50 -14.60
N PHE A 242 -7.09 -4.28 -13.29
CA PHE A 242 -5.77 -4.36 -12.66
C PHE A 242 -5.64 -5.52 -11.68
N ALA A 243 -6.75 -6.02 -11.14
CA ALA A 243 -6.77 -7.18 -10.26
C ALA A 243 -6.11 -8.43 -10.88
N PRO A 244 -6.37 -8.80 -12.16
CA PRO A 244 -5.68 -9.92 -12.79
C PRO A 244 -4.16 -9.74 -12.84
N MET A 245 -3.70 -8.53 -13.12
CA MET A 245 -2.28 -8.21 -13.18
C MET A 245 -1.61 -8.41 -11.80
N VAL A 246 -2.25 -7.95 -10.73
CA VAL A 246 -1.78 -8.14 -9.34
C VAL A 246 -1.73 -9.63 -8.97
N ARG A 247 -2.76 -10.42 -9.31
CA ARG A 247 -2.77 -11.88 -9.09
C ARG A 247 -1.56 -12.53 -9.75
N HIS A 248 -1.34 -12.21 -11.02
CA HIS A 248 -0.21 -12.73 -11.78
C HIS A 248 1.15 -12.42 -11.13
N ALA A 249 1.36 -11.17 -10.68
CA ALA A 249 2.58 -10.79 -9.97
C ALA A 249 2.76 -11.53 -8.63
N ARG A 250 1.67 -11.75 -7.89
CA ARG A 250 1.67 -12.51 -6.62
C ARG A 250 1.98 -13.99 -6.81
N GLU A 251 1.41 -14.63 -7.81
CA GLU A 251 1.71 -16.03 -8.15
C GLU A 251 3.19 -16.20 -8.48
N ARG A 252 3.75 -15.30 -9.30
CA ARG A 252 5.18 -15.29 -9.58
C ARG A 252 6.02 -15.13 -8.31
N ALA A 253 5.60 -14.27 -7.38
CA ALA A 253 6.28 -14.10 -6.09
C ALA A 253 6.24 -15.38 -5.22
N LEU A 254 5.13 -16.13 -5.26
CA LEU A 254 5.01 -17.42 -4.57
C LEU A 254 5.89 -18.50 -5.19
N LEU A 255 6.01 -18.52 -6.53
CA LEU A 255 6.84 -19.48 -7.27
C LEU A 255 8.34 -19.17 -7.20
N SER A 256 8.72 -17.95 -6.82
CA SER A 256 10.13 -17.52 -6.73
C SER A 256 10.76 -17.79 -5.35
N LYS A 257 10.09 -18.59 -4.50
CA LYS A 257 10.56 -18.95 -3.16
C LYS A 257 11.36 -20.24 -3.17
#